data_AF-A0A7X4IWS3-F1
#
_entry.id   AF-A0A7X4IWS3-F1
#
_cell.length_a   1.000
_cell.length_b   1.000
_cell.length_c   1.000
_cell.angle_alpha   90.00
_cell.angle_beta   90.00
_cell.angle_gamma   90.00
#
_symmetry.space_group_name_H-M   'P 1'
#
loop_
_entity.id
_entity.type
_entity.pdbx_description
1 polymer ?
#
loop_
_entity_poly.entity_id
_entity_poly.type
_entity_poly.pdbx_seq_one_letter_code
_entity_poly.pdbx_strand_id
1 'polypeptide(L)'
;MRDIVGHEDALRGHEEIRQFWASQKVGITLRVPVEDLYVAEGHRGVAVLWMAYVQIMDEENENYAKWITFEGMSRLEFNDEGKVTLEVDYHHGPQGVTDSWVAHWNARRARPWKELGEITGA
;
A
#
# COMPACT_ATOMS: atom_id res chain seq x y z
N MET A 1 5.52 5.39 13.18
CA MET A 1 5.32 4.86 11.81
C MET A 1 4.52 5.92 11.10
N ARG A 2 5.05 6.56 10.06
CA ARG A 2 4.33 7.65 9.34
C ARG A 2 3.50 7.02 8.23
N ASP A 3 2.23 7.38 8.17
CA ASP A 3 1.32 7.00 7.10
C ASP A 3 1.88 7.43 5.73
N ILE A 4 1.72 6.58 4.71
CA ILE A 4 2.17 6.83 3.34
C ILE A 4 1.47 8.06 2.73
N VAL A 5 0.29 8.40 3.25
CA VAL A 5 -0.51 9.56 2.85
C VAL A 5 -0.52 10.68 3.92
N GLY A 6 0.38 10.60 4.91
CA GLY A 6 0.79 11.75 5.71
C GLY A 6 -0.08 12.11 6.92
N HIS A 7 -0.87 11.17 7.46
CA HIS A 7 -1.62 11.39 8.69
C HIS A 7 -0.75 11.17 9.95
N GLU A 8 -0.83 12.08 10.93
CA GLU A 8 -0.02 12.02 12.17
C GLU A 8 -0.60 11.09 13.23
N ASP A 9 -1.94 10.95 13.27
CA ASP A 9 -2.67 10.17 14.27
C ASP A 9 -3.33 8.91 13.68
N ALA A 10 -3.99 8.09 14.49
CA ALA A 10 -4.83 7.01 13.97
C ALA A 10 -6.19 7.57 13.52
N LEU A 11 -6.60 7.30 12.27
CA LEU A 11 -7.94 7.59 11.76
C LEU A 11 -8.97 6.70 12.46
N ARG A 12 -10.13 7.25 12.86
CA ARG A 12 -11.15 6.52 13.62
C ARG A 12 -12.53 6.61 12.99
N GLY A 13 -13.00 5.47 12.50
CA GLY A 13 -14.35 5.30 11.99
C GLY A 13 -14.45 5.52 10.48
N HIS A 14 -15.51 4.94 9.91
CA HIS A 14 -15.66 4.82 8.46
C HIS A 14 -15.67 6.16 7.72
N GLU A 15 -16.32 7.18 8.29
CA GLU A 15 -16.47 8.48 7.63
C GLU A 15 -15.15 9.24 7.56
N GLU A 16 -14.37 9.28 8.65
CA GLU A 16 -13.06 9.93 8.68
C GLU A 16 -12.09 9.28 7.68
N ILE A 17 -12.05 7.94 7.68
CA ILE A 17 -11.23 7.16 6.72
C ILE A 17 -11.65 7.47 5.28
N ARG A 18 -12.95 7.50 4.99
CA ARG A 18 -13.46 7.80 3.65
C ARG A 18 -13.08 9.21 3.19
N GLN A 19 -13.25 10.21 4.07
CA GLN A 19 -12.91 11.60 3.77
C GLN A 19 -11.41 11.76 3.51
N PHE A 20 -10.57 11.11 4.32
CA PHE A 20 -9.14 11.08 4.13
C PHE A 20 -8.75 10.61 2.73
N TRP A 21 -9.19 9.41 2.34
CA TRP A 21 -8.91 8.87 1.01
C TRP A 21 -9.48 9.75 -0.13
N ALA A 22 -10.67 10.32 0.04
CA ALA A 22 -11.26 11.21 -0.96
C ALA A 22 -10.42 12.49 -1.16
N SER A 23 -9.93 13.09 -0.08
CA SER A 23 -9.14 14.34 -0.12
C SER A 23 -7.79 14.18 -0.82
N GLN A 24 -7.18 13.00 -0.68
CA GLN A 24 -5.87 12.67 -1.25
C GLN A 24 -5.93 12.29 -2.74
N LYS A 25 -7.12 12.30 -3.37
CA LYS A 25 -7.35 11.88 -4.77
C LYS A 25 -6.77 10.50 -5.11
N VAL A 26 -6.64 9.62 -4.12
CA VAL A 26 -5.94 8.33 -4.28
C VAL A 26 -6.58 7.42 -5.32
N GLY A 27 -7.88 7.55 -5.58
CA GLY A 27 -8.57 6.77 -6.60
C GLY A 27 -7.99 6.98 -8.01
N ILE A 28 -7.26 8.07 -8.24
CA ILE A 28 -6.60 8.36 -9.51
C ILE A 28 -5.13 7.98 -9.44
N THR A 29 -4.43 8.38 -8.37
CA THR A 29 -2.97 8.42 -8.29
C THR A 29 -2.32 7.26 -7.55
N LEU A 30 -3.08 6.43 -6.82
CA LEU A 30 -2.56 5.33 -6.02
C LEU A 30 -2.91 3.97 -6.64
N ARG A 31 -1.96 3.05 -6.69
CA ARG A 31 -2.19 1.63 -6.99
C ARG A 31 -1.56 0.77 -5.92
N VAL A 32 -2.31 -0.18 -5.36
CA VAL A 32 -1.83 -1.07 -4.30
C VAL A 32 -2.11 -2.53 -4.69
N PRO A 33 -1.31 -3.13 -5.59
CA PRO A 33 -1.44 -4.57 -5.86
C PRO A 33 -1.02 -5.39 -4.64
N VAL A 34 -1.82 -6.42 -4.34
CA VAL A 34 -1.51 -7.44 -3.34
C VAL A 34 -0.44 -8.38 -3.89
N GLU A 35 0.62 -8.55 -3.12
CA GLU A 35 1.70 -9.50 -3.41
C GLU A 35 1.41 -10.88 -2.84
N ASP A 36 1.01 -10.94 -1.57
CA ASP A 36 0.63 -12.19 -0.93
C ASP A 36 -0.34 -11.94 0.21
N LEU A 37 -1.05 -12.99 0.64
CA LEU A 37 -2.09 -12.89 1.66
C LEU A 37 -2.09 -14.11 2.57
N TYR A 38 -1.95 -13.85 3.87
CA TYR A 38 -1.94 -14.86 4.93
C TYR A 38 -3.17 -14.68 5.81
N VAL A 39 -4.01 -15.71 5.90
CA VAL A 39 -5.23 -15.69 6.69
C VAL A 39 -4.99 -16.40 8.01
N ALA A 40 -5.29 -15.74 9.13
CA ALA A 40 -5.25 -16.39 10.43
C ALA A 40 -6.33 -17.47 10.55
N GLU A 41 -6.06 -18.52 11.33
CA GLU A 41 -7.05 -19.56 11.61
C GLU A 41 -8.34 -18.95 12.19
N GLY A 42 -9.49 -19.43 11.73
CA GLY A 42 -10.80 -18.87 12.10
C GLY A 42 -11.14 -17.54 11.43
N HIS A 43 -10.38 -17.09 10.43
CA HIS A 43 -10.66 -15.92 9.58
C HIS A 43 -10.79 -14.58 10.33
N ARG A 44 -10.21 -14.47 11.53
CA ARG A 44 -10.32 -13.26 12.37
C ARG A 44 -9.33 -12.16 12.00
N GLY A 45 -8.35 -12.48 11.16
CA GLY A 45 -7.37 -11.51 10.70
C GLY A 45 -6.66 -11.97 9.44
N VAL A 46 -6.10 -10.99 8.73
CA VAL A 46 -5.34 -11.19 7.51
C VAL A 46 -4.07 -10.35 7.58
N ALA A 47 -2.94 -10.94 7.19
CA ALA A 47 -1.74 -10.19 6.85
C ALA A 47 -1.62 -10.12 5.32
N VAL A 48 -1.48 -8.92 4.79
CA VAL A 48 -1.39 -8.65 3.35
C VAL A 48 -0.01 -8.09 3.06
N LEU A 49 0.76 -8.74 2.20
CA LEU A 49 1.96 -8.15 1.60
C LEU A 49 1.54 -7.36 0.36
N TRP A 50 2.06 -6.16 0.18
CA TRP A 50 1.69 -5.30 -0.93
C TRP A 50 2.86 -4.48 -1.46
N MET A 51 2.72 -4.10 -2.73
CA MET A 51 3.40 -2.94 -3.29
C MET A 51 2.43 -1.79 -3.37
N ALA A 52 2.91 -0.57 -3.18
CA ALA A 52 2.14 0.64 -3.47
C ALA A 52 2.88 1.50 -4.49
N TYR A 53 2.09 2.21 -5.30
CA TYR A 53 2.58 3.08 -6.36
C TYR A 53 1.80 4.39 -6.33
N VAL A 54 2.51 5.52 -6.18
CA VAL A 54 1.91 6.85 -6.20
C VAL A 54 2.42 7.60 -7.43
N GLN A 55 1.50 8.04 -8.29
CA GLN A 55 1.84 8.85 -9.44
C GLN A 55 2.25 10.27 -9.02
N ILE A 56 3.37 10.75 -9.57
CA ILE A 56 3.86 12.10 -9.35
C ILE A 56 3.06 13.06 -10.24
N MET A 57 2.19 13.85 -9.63
CA MET A 57 1.28 14.77 -10.32
C MET A 57 1.76 16.22 -10.34
N ASP A 58 2.88 16.51 -9.65
CA ASP A 58 3.50 17.84 -9.65
C ASP A 58 4.24 18.06 -10.97
N GLU A 59 3.73 18.97 -11.80
CA GLU A 59 4.27 19.29 -13.13
C GLU A 59 5.67 19.91 -13.10
N GLU A 60 6.07 20.50 -11.97
CA GLU A 60 7.42 21.07 -11.80
C GLU A 60 8.46 20.00 -11.38
N ASN A 61 8.00 18.79 -11.03
CA ASN A 61 8.87 17.70 -10.62
C ASN A 61 9.54 17.06 -11.85
N GLU A 62 10.86 16.83 -11.80
CA GLU A 62 11.59 16.16 -12.89
C GLU A 62 11.10 14.74 -13.22
N ASN A 63 10.38 14.11 -12.28
CA ASN A 63 9.76 12.80 -12.41
C ASN A 63 8.24 12.89 -12.64
N TYR A 64 7.72 14.03 -13.10
CA TYR A 64 6.31 14.18 -13.44
C TYR A 64 5.77 13.01 -14.28
N ALA A 65 4.56 12.57 -13.95
CA ALA A 65 3.85 11.42 -14.51
C ALA A 65 4.47 10.02 -14.24
N LYS A 66 5.68 9.94 -13.65
CA LYS A 66 6.26 8.68 -13.17
C LYS A 66 5.64 8.26 -11.84
N TRP A 67 6.06 7.09 -11.35
CA TRP A 67 5.49 6.45 -10.17
C TRP A 67 6.54 6.27 -9.09
N ILE A 68 6.29 6.80 -7.90
CA ILE A 68 7.03 6.44 -6.69
C ILE A 68 6.57 5.04 -6.29
N THR A 69 7.53 4.17 -6.04
CA THR A 69 7.31 2.78 -5.62
C THR A 69 7.49 2.67 -4.11
N PHE A 70 6.67 1.84 -3.47
CA PHE A 70 6.70 1.57 -2.04
C PHE A 70 6.38 0.09 -1.81
N GLU A 71 6.78 -0.41 -0.65
CA GLU A 71 6.43 -1.76 -0.23
C GLU A 71 6.13 -1.81 1.27
N GLY A 72 5.35 -2.81 1.66
CA GLY A 72 4.96 -2.97 3.04
C GLY A 72 4.02 -4.14 3.26
N MET A 73 3.43 -4.15 4.45
CA MET A 73 2.41 -5.11 4.82
C MET A 73 1.30 -4.44 5.62
N SER A 74 0.07 -4.92 5.46
CA SER A 74 -1.08 -4.52 6.28
C SER A 74 -1.50 -5.69 7.15
N ARG A 75 -1.85 -5.40 8.41
CA ARG A 75 -2.61 -6.30 9.27
C ARG A 75 -4.05 -5.81 9.33
N LEU A 76 -4.98 -6.68 8.94
CA LEU A 76 -6.41 -6.44 9.01
C LEU A 76 -7.03 -7.35 10.07
N GLU A 77 -7.95 -6.81 10.86
CA GLU A 77 -8.81 -7.57 11.76
C GLU A 77 -10.28 -7.39 11.38
N PHE A 78 -11.07 -8.43 11.64
CA PHE A 78 -12.47 -8.48 11.25
C PHE A 78 -13.36 -8.82 12.44
N ASN A 79 -14.57 -8.25 12.46
CA ASN A 79 -15.63 -8.70 13.35
C ASN A 79 -16.38 -9.93 12.78
N ASP A 80 -17.33 -10.46 13.55
CA ASP A 80 -18.14 -11.62 13.15
C ASP A 80 -19.03 -11.38 11.91
N GLU A 81 -19.29 -10.11 11.56
CA GLU A 81 -20.01 -9.73 10.33
C GLU A 81 -19.09 -9.63 9.10
N GLY A 82 -17.78 -9.90 9.27
CA GLY A 82 -16.77 -9.80 8.21
C GLY A 82 -16.37 -8.37 7.86
N LYS A 83 -16.66 -7.38 8.72
CA LYS A 83 -16.24 -5.99 8.53
C LYS A 83 -14.87 -5.75 9.14
N VAL A 84 -14.03 -4.97 8.45
CA VAL A 84 -12.73 -4.54 8.98
C VAL A 84 -12.94 -3.66 10.22
N THR A 85 -12.29 -4.03 11.33
CA THR A 85 -12.32 -3.28 12.59
C THR A 85 -11.00 -2.59 12.91
N LEU A 86 -9.91 -3.10 12.35
CA LEU A 86 -8.57 -2.54 12.50
C LEU A 86 -7.78 -2.78 11.22
N GLU A 87 -7.08 -1.74 10.78
CA GLU A 87 -6.02 -1.81 9.78
C GLU A 87 -4.76 -1.20 10.40
N VAL A 88 -3.65 -1.92 10.29
CA VAL A 88 -2.32 -1.41 10.66
C VAL A 88 -1.38 -1.61 9.48
N ASP A 89 -0.91 -0.50 8.93
CA ASP A 89 0.05 -0.49 7.82
C ASP A 89 1.47 -0.37 8.32
N TYR A 90 2.29 -1.37 7.96
CA TYR A 90 3.72 -1.39 8.16
C TYR A 90 4.39 -1.03 6.84
N HIS A 91 4.72 0.25 6.69
CA HIS A 91 5.33 0.80 5.49
C HIS A 91 6.86 0.91 5.67
N HIS A 92 7.63 0.36 4.71
CA HIS A 92 9.10 0.42 4.78
C HIS A 92 9.70 1.74 4.26
N GLY A 93 8.99 2.45 3.38
CA GLY A 93 9.50 3.66 2.73
C GLY A 93 9.44 3.58 1.20
N PRO A 94 9.74 4.70 0.50
CA PRO A 94 9.92 4.67 -0.94
C PRO A 94 11.08 3.75 -1.35
N GLN A 95 10.88 2.96 -2.41
CA GLN A 95 11.89 2.06 -3.01
C GLN A 95 12.51 2.63 -4.29
N GLY A 96 12.03 3.79 -4.76
CA GLY A 96 12.52 4.46 -5.97
C GLY A 96 11.39 4.91 -6.88
N VAL A 97 11.76 5.32 -8.10
CA VAL A 97 10.83 5.84 -9.12
C VAL A 97 10.85 4.94 -10.36
N THR A 98 9.68 4.66 -10.94
CA THR A 98 9.53 3.87 -12.17
C THR A 98 8.65 4.59 -13.18
N ASP A 99 8.92 4.39 -14.47
CA ASP A 99 8.10 4.90 -15.56
C ASP A 99 6.75 4.18 -15.68
N SER A 100 6.68 2.92 -15.21
CA SER A 100 5.47 2.10 -15.30
C SER A 100 5.29 1.21 -14.09
N TRP A 101 4.25 1.49 -13.29
CA TRP A 101 3.88 0.65 -12.16
C TRP A 101 3.52 -0.78 -12.60
N VAL A 102 2.90 -0.95 -13.78
CA VAL A 102 2.52 -2.26 -14.32
C VAL A 102 3.76 -3.07 -14.66
N ALA A 103 4.73 -2.48 -15.38
CA ALA A 103 5.96 -3.16 -15.74
C ALA A 103 6.76 -3.54 -14.49
N HIS A 104 6.88 -2.61 -13.53
CA HIS A 104 7.55 -2.86 -12.26
C HIS A 104 6.88 -4.00 -11.47
N TRP A 105 5.55 -3.96 -11.36
CA TRP A 105 4.78 -5.01 -10.67
C TRP A 105 4.94 -6.37 -11.34
N ASN A 106 4.87 -6.42 -12.67
CA ASN A 106 5.05 -7.66 -13.43
C ASN A 106 6.46 -8.24 -13.29
N ALA A 107 7.50 -7.39 -13.24
CA ALA A 107 8.86 -7.83 -12.97
C ALA A 107 9.01 -8.39 -11.55
N ARG A 108 8.39 -7.74 -10.55
CA ARG A 108 8.43 -8.19 -9.15
C ARG A 108 7.78 -9.55 -8.97
N ARG A 109 6.53 -9.72 -9.41
CA ARG A 109 5.78 -10.99 -9.27
C ARG A 109 6.37 -12.16 -10.08
N ALA A 110 7.30 -11.89 -11.00
CA ALA A 110 8.03 -12.91 -11.75
C ALA A 110 9.24 -13.46 -10.97
N ARG A 111 9.62 -12.84 -9.86
CA ARG A 111 10.69 -13.32 -8.99
C ARG A 111 10.26 -14.60 -8.25
N PRO A 112 11.21 -15.47 -7.87
CA PRO A 112 10.95 -16.61 -7.00
C PRO A 112 10.25 -16.17 -5.70
N TRP A 113 9.32 -16.99 -5.19
CA TRP A 113 8.54 -16.65 -3.99
C TRP A 113 9.39 -16.25 -2.78
N LYS A 114 10.56 -16.86 -2.62
CA LYS A 114 11.51 -16.58 -1.54
C LYS A 114 12.14 -15.18 -1.61
N GLU A 115 12.08 -14.55 -2.78
CA GLU A 115 12.52 -13.17 -3.06
C GLU A 115 11.33 -12.19 -3.05
N LEU A 116 10.09 -12.70 -2.94
CA LEU A 116 8.91 -11.88 -2.70
C LEU A 116 8.83 -11.60 -1.19
N GLY A 117 8.61 -10.34 -0.80
CA GLY A 117 8.71 -9.91 0.59
C GLY A 117 10.15 -9.67 1.09
N GLU A 118 11.19 -9.95 0.29
CA GLU A 118 12.49 -9.33 0.54
C GLU A 118 12.33 -7.83 0.37
N ILE A 119 12.47 -7.11 1.48
CA ILE A 119 12.51 -5.65 1.45
C ILE A 119 13.79 -5.25 0.72
N THR A 120 13.64 -4.81 -0.53
CA THR A 120 14.78 -4.46 -1.37
C THR A 120 15.13 -3.00 -1.11
N GLY A 121 15.77 -2.75 0.04
CA GLY A 121 16.05 -1.41 0.55
C GLY A 121 16.67 -0.43 -0.46
N ALA A 122 16.51 0.86 -0.14
CA ALA A 122 16.99 2.03 -0.87
C ALA A 122 18.49 2.00 -1.21
#